data_AF-A0A7S1Z7Z8-F1
#
_entry.id   AF-A0A7S1Z7Z8-F1
#
_cell.length_a   1.000
_cell.length_b   1.000
_cell.length_c   1.000
_cell.angle_alpha   90.00
_cell.angle_beta   90.00
_cell.angle_gamma   90.00
#
_symmetry.space_group_name_H-M   'P 1'
#
loop_
_entity.id
_entity.type
_entity.pdbx_description
1 polymer ?
#
loop_
_entity_poly.entity_id
_entity_poly.type
_entity_poly.pdbx_seq_one_letter_code
_entity_poly.pdbx_strand_id
1 'polypeptide(L)'
;GRRDAAHRAEVVLDRMERLRDENDAGRFTSSHVRPDATSYSTVVNAWARSHSFGKAERALKIYRRMKDQHEVSGDPALRPNVVIFNAVMNACAFSVGDLVEQNRAVEIAHIMLKELEGGPYGMPDQVTYGTFLKVCANQMPDSDPRRKVAEVLFEKCKRDGMVGGMVLGQLAVLLSPEQFERLIGRGIDEDVRVEELLEEWRCNVVEGKWRRRRRY
;
A
#
# COMPACT_ATOMS: atom_id res chain seq x y z
N GLY A 1 -13.92 -2.05 -12.32
CA GLY A 1 -13.95 -3.54 -12.26
C GLY A 1 -15.37 -4.01 -12.02
N ARG A 2 -15.71 -5.29 -12.26
CA ARG A 2 -17.07 -5.80 -11.94
C ARG A 2 -17.38 -5.53 -10.46
N ARG A 3 -18.57 -5.01 -10.15
CA ARG A 3 -18.95 -4.56 -8.79
C ARG A 3 -18.75 -5.65 -7.71
N ASP A 4 -18.95 -6.92 -8.07
CA ASP A 4 -18.90 -8.03 -7.10
C ASP A 4 -17.54 -8.74 -7.02
N ALA A 5 -16.52 -8.28 -7.75
CA ALA A 5 -15.23 -8.97 -7.81
C ALA A 5 -14.55 -9.04 -6.44
N ALA A 6 -14.62 -7.95 -5.66
CA ALA A 6 -14.05 -7.89 -4.33
C ALA A 6 -14.75 -8.84 -3.35
N HIS A 7 -16.09 -8.82 -3.34
CA HIS A 7 -16.89 -9.74 -2.53
C HIS A 7 -16.61 -11.21 -2.87
N ARG A 8 -16.54 -11.57 -4.16
CA ARG A 8 -16.20 -12.94 -4.55
C ARG A 8 -14.79 -13.34 -4.15
N ALA A 9 -13.83 -12.44 -4.26
CA ALA A 9 -12.45 -12.69 -3.82
C ALA A 9 -12.41 -12.98 -2.31
N GLU A 10 -13.18 -12.22 -1.52
CA GLU A 10 -13.28 -12.43 -0.09
C GLU A 10 -14.00 -13.75 0.28
N VAL A 11 -15.07 -14.12 -0.43
CA VAL A 11 -15.73 -15.42 -0.26
C VAL A 11 -14.79 -16.59 -0.54
N VAL A 12 -13.90 -16.44 -1.52
CA VAL A 12 -12.87 -17.45 -1.80
C VAL A 12 -11.87 -17.54 -0.65
N LEU A 13 -11.42 -16.41 -0.10
CA LEU A 13 -10.53 -16.37 1.07
C LEU A 13 -11.19 -17.03 2.29
N ASP A 14 -12.45 -16.71 2.58
CA ASP A 14 -13.22 -17.34 3.65
C ASP A 14 -13.31 -18.86 3.48
N ARG A 15 -13.46 -19.34 2.24
CA ARG A 15 -13.46 -20.78 1.95
C ARG A 15 -12.08 -21.40 2.17
N MET A 16 -10.99 -20.73 1.79
CA MET A 16 -9.63 -21.22 2.05
C MET A 16 -9.35 -21.37 3.54
N GLU A 17 -9.82 -20.42 4.36
CA GLU A 17 -9.65 -20.46 5.81
C GLU A 17 -10.46 -21.59 6.44
N ARG A 18 -11.73 -21.78 6.03
CA ARG A 18 -12.54 -22.91 6.52
C ARG A 18 -11.89 -24.25 6.19
N LEU A 19 -11.40 -24.43 4.96
CA LEU A 19 -10.73 -25.66 4.55
C LEU A 19 -9.43 -25.90 5.34
N ARG A 20 -8.66 -24.84 5.63
CA ARG A 20 -7.50 -24.93 6.53
C ARG A 20 -7.94 -25.41 7.91
N ASP A 21 -8.92 -24.78 8.51
CA ASP A 21 -9.37 -25.09 9.88
C ASP A 21 -9.96 -26.52 9.97
N GLU A 22 -10.65 -26.99 8.93
CA GLU A 22 -11.10 -28.38 8.81
C GLU A 22 -9.94 -29.37 8.72
N ASN A 23 -8.93 -29.06 7.90
CA ASN A 23 -7.72 -29.87 7.77
C ASN A 23 -6.91 -29.92 9.07
N ASP A 24 -6.76 -28.79 9.77
CA ASP A 24 -6.08 -28.70 11.07
C ASP A 24 -6.84 -29.47 12.16
N ALA A 25 -8.17 -29.56 12.04
CA ALA A 25 -9.02 -30.39 12.91
C ALA A 25 -9.03 -31.89 12.54
N GLY A 26 -8.20 -32.34 11.58
CA GLY A 26 -8.12 -33.73 11.16
C GLY A 26 -9.34 -34.22 10.37
N ARG A 27 -10.23 -33.32 9.94
CA ARG A 27 -11.31 -33.64 9.00
C ARG A 27 -10.69 -33.74 7.61
N PHE A 28 -10.33 -34.96 7.19
CA PHE A 28 -9.71 -35.23 5.89
C PHE A 28 -10.54 -34.63 4.73
N THR A 29 -10.17 -33.44 4.29
CA THR A 29 -10.58 -32.92 2.98
C THR A 29 -9.50 -33.31 1.97
N SER A 30 -9.89 -33.69 0.75
CA SER A 30 -8.96 -34.10 -0.31
C SER A 30 -8.08 -32.97 -0.86
N SER A 31 -8.09 -31.78 -0.27
CA SER A 31 -7.32 -30.62 -0.73
C SER A 31 -6.59 -29.92 0.42
N HIS A 32 -5.26 -29.82 0.33
CA HIS A 32 -4.41 -29.03 1.23
C HIS A 32 -4.44 -27.53 0.85
N VAL A 33 -5.63 -26.95 0.79
CA VAL A 33 -5.80 -25.52 0.49
C VAL A 33 -5.60 -24.71 1.77
N ARG A 34 -4.71 -23.71 1.72
CA ARG A 34 -4.49 -22.74 2.80
C ARG A 34 -4.28 -21.34 2.21
N PRO A 35 -4.81 -20.29 2.84
CA PRO A 35 -4.47 -18.92 2.44
C PRO A 35 -3.04 -18.58 2.86
N ASP A 36 -2.41 -17.69 2.10
CA ASP A 36 -1.09 -17.14 2.36
C ASP A 36 -1.12 -15.61 2.20
N ALA A 37 0.03 -14.95 2.43
CA ALA A 37 0.17 -13.50 2.25
C ALA A 37 -0.28 -13.02 0.86
N THR A 38 -0.08 -13.83 -0.19
CA THR A 38 -0.51 -13.53 -1.55
C THR A 38 -2.04 -13.55 -1.66
N SER A 39 -2.69 -14.54 -1.07
CA SER A 39 -4.14 -14.70 -1.04
C SER A 39 -4.81 -13.49 -0.40
N TYR A 40 -4.34 -13.09 0.79
CA TYR A 40 -4.80 -11.88 1.48
C TYR A 40 -4.57 -10.60 0.67
N SER A 41 -3.36 -10.41 0.14
CA SER A 41 -3.01 -9.24 -0.68
C SER A 41 -3.86 -9.14 -1.95
N THR A 42 -4.24 -10.28 -2.52
CA THR A 42 -5.10 -10.34 -3.70
C THR A 42 -6.51 -9.84 -3.38
N VAL A 43 -7.09 -10.26 -2.25
CA VAL A 43 -8.42 -9.80 -1.83
C VAL A 43 -8.41 -8.31 -1.50
N VAL A 44 -7.39 -7.82 -0.79
CA VAL A 44 -7.26 -6.37 -0.51
C VAL A 44 -7.13 -5.56 -1.80
N ASN A 45 -6.34 -6.02 -2.77
CA ASN A 45 -6.23 -5.37 -4.08
C ASN A 45 -7.56 -5.39 -4.86
N ALA A 46 -8.36 -6.46 -4.73
CA ALA A 46 -9.69 -6.50 -5.31
C ALA A 46 -10.61 -5.43 -4.69
N TRP A 47 -10.55 -5.25 -3.37
CA TRP A 47 -11.25 -4.16 -2.67
C TRP A 47 -10.76 -2.78 -3.10
N ALA A 48 -9.45 -2.56 -3.20
CA ALA A 48 -8.89 -1.28 -3.62
C ALA A 48 -9.42 -0.83 -5.00
N ARG A 49 -9.58 -1.80 -5.93
CA ARG A 49 -10.10 -1.59 -7.29
C ARG A 49 -11.63 -1.61 -7.39
N SER A 50 -12.33 -1.83 -6.28
CA SER A 50 -13.79 -1.79 -6.22
C SER A 50 -14.31 -0.36 -6.13
N HIS A 51 -15.60 -0.18 -6.45
CA HIS A 51 -16.33 1.08 -6.26
C HIS A 51 -17.19 1.05 -4.99
N SER A 52 -16.87 0.14 -4.05
CA SER A 52 -17.64 -0.01 -2.82
C SER A 52 -17.23 1.03 -1.78
N PHE A 53 -18.23 1.59 -1.09
CA PHE A 53 -18.03 2.43 0.08
C PHE A 53 -17.38 1.64 1.23
N GLY A 54 -16.57 2.29 2.08
CA GLY A 54 -15.92 1.65 3.22
C GLY A 54 -14.81 0.65 2.86
N LYS A 55 -14.27 0.71 1.62
CA LYS A 55 -13.25 -0.24 1.16
C LYS A 55 -11.91 -0.11 1.88
N ALA A 56 -11.56 1.07 2.40
CA ALA A 56 -10.38 1.25 3.25
C ALA A 56 -10.53 0.47 4.57
N GLU A 57 -11.66 0.62 5.25
CA GLU A 57 -11.95 -0.11 6.49
C GLU A 57 -11.99 -1.62 6.25
N ARG A 58 -12.59 -2.05 5.13
CA ARG A 58 -12.63 -3.47 4.76
C ARG A 58 -11.23 -4.03 4.49
N ALA A 59 -10.39 -3.28 3.78
CA ALA A 59 -8.99 -3.65 3.55
C ALA A 59 -8.22 -3.78 4.87
N LEU A 60 -8.37 -2.83 5.79
CA LEU A 60 -7.76 -2.87 7.12
C LEU A 60 -8.23 -4.09 7.92
N LYS A 61 -9.52 -4.42 7.89
CA LYS A 61 -10.06 -5.61 8.57
C LYS A 61 -9.45 -6.90 8.05
N ILE A 62 -9.26 -7.02 6.73
CA ILE A 62 -8.65 -8.20 6.11
C ILE A 62 -7.16 -8.29 6.48
N TYR A 63 -6.44 -7.16 6.50
CA TYR A 63 -5.06 -7.11 6.99
C TYR A 63 -4.95 -7.56 8.46
N ARG A 64 -5.79 -7.03 9.35
CA ARG A 64 -5.80 -7.42 10.77
C ARG A 64 -6.09 -8.90 10.93
N ARG A 65 -7.05 -9.44 10.19
CA ARG A 65 -7.34 -10.89 10.16
C ARG A 65 -6.12 -11.73 9.78
N MET A 66 -5.35 -11.33 8.77
CA MET A 66 -4.10 -12.00 8.38
C MET A 66 -3.06 -11.96 9.50
N LYS A 67 -2.86 -10.77 10.08
CA LYS A 67 -1.92 -10.54 11.17
C LYS A 67 -2.27 -11.37 12.40
N ASP A 68 -3.52 -11.33 12.85
CA ASP A 68 -3.99 -12.08 14.02
C ASP A 68 -3.77 -13.58 13.82
N GLN A 69 -4.03 -14.11 12.62
CA GLN A 69 -3.79 -15.52 12.31
C GLN A 69 -2.30 -15.86 12.32
N HIS A 70 -1.44 -14.99 11.79
CA HIS A 70 0.01 -15.18 11.86
C HIS A 70 0.52 -15.17 13.30
N GLU A 71 0.04 -14.24 14.12
CA GLU A 71 0.45 -14.11 15.53
C GLU A 71 0.01 -15.31 16.37
N VAL A 72 -1.19 -15.87 16.11
CA VAL A 72 -1.69 -17.06 16.81
C VAL A 72 -0.99 -18.35 16.36
N SER A 73 -0.78 -18.52 15.06
CA SER A 73 -0.27 -19.79 14.49
C SER A 73 1.26 -19.84 14.38
N GLY A 74 1.93 -18.69 14.31
CA GLY A 74 3.34 -18.59 13.92
C GLY A 74 3.60 -18.97 12.46
N ASP A 75 2.56 -19.18 11.63
CA ASP A 75 2.73 -19.66 10.25
C ASP A 75 3.46 -18.60 9.40
N PRO A 76 4.66 -18.89 8.87
CA PRO A 76 5.41 -17.94 8.05
C PRO A 76 4.70 -17.62 6.73
N ALA A 77 3.80 -18.48 6.22
CA ALA A 77 3.01 -18.21 5.02
C ALA A 77 2.01 -17.06 5.22
N LEU A 78 1.59 -16.82 6.46
CA LEU A 78 0.68 -15.74 6.83
C LEU A 78 1.40 -14.47 7.28
N ARG A 79 2.73 -14.45 7.32
CA ARG A 79 3.49 -13.28 7.78
C ARG A 79 3.20 -12.06 6.90
N PRO A 80 2.69 -10.94 7.46
CA PRO A 80 2.54 -9.70 6.71
C PRO A 80 3.86 -9.22 6.11
N ASN A 81 3.78 -8.62 4.93
CA ASN A 81 4.92 -8.05 4.21
C ASN A 81 4.52 -6.72 3.54
N VAL A 82 5.51 -5.96 3.05
CA VAL A 82 5.30 -4.63 2.43
C VAL A 82 4.16 -4.60 1.38
N VAL A 83 3.90 -5.71 0.67
CA VAL A 83 2.83 -5.80 -0.34
C VAL A 83 1.44 -5.62 0.28
N ILE A 84 1.11 -6.27 1.40
CA ILE A 84 -0.22 -6.14 2.01
C ILE A 84 -0.42 -4.72 2.57
N PHE A 85 0.63 -4.11 3.14
CA PHE A 85 0.58 -2.72 3.60
C PHE A 85 0.29 -1.76 2.45
N ASN A 86 1.04 -1.87 1.35
CA ASN A 86 0.84 -1.05 0.16
C ASN A 86 -0.55 -1.29 -0.46
N ALA A 87 -1.08 -2.52 -0.41
CA ALA A 87 -2.42 -2.83 -0.88
C ALA A 87 -3.51 -2.14 -0.05
N VAL A 88 -3.38 -2.11 1.29
CA VAL A 88 -4.32 -1.39 2.18
C VAL A 88 -4.25 0.11 1.92
N MET A 89 -3.05 0.70 1.87
CA MET A 89 -2.88 2.13 1.56
C MET A 89 -3.44 2.49 0.18
N ASN A 90 -3.30 1.59 -0.80
CA ASN A 90 -3.90 1.78 -2.12
C ASN A 90 -5.43 1.75 -2.07
N ALA A 91 -6.05 0.94 -1.19
CA ALA A 91 -7.49 1.00 -0.95
C ALA A 91 -7.91 2.34 -0.36
N CYS A 92 -7.13 2.89 0.59
CA CYS A 92 -7.34 4.25 1.11
C CYS A 92 -7.27 5.30 0.01
N ALA A 93 -6.22 5.26 -0.83
CA ALA A 93 -6.00 6.26 -1.87
C ALA A 93 -7.15 6.37 -2.88
N PHE A 94 -7.88 5.27 -3.09
CA PHE A 94 -9.02 5.22 -4.00
C PHE A 94 -10.38 5.24 -3.31
N SER A 95 -10.43 5.43 -1.99
CA SER A 95 -11.70 5.52 -1.25
C SER A 95 -12.52 6.73 -1.72
N VAL A 96 -13.83 6.57 -1.66
CA VAL A 96 -14.81 7.56 -2.14
C VAL A 96 -15.84 7.73 -1.05
N GLY A 97 -16.09 8.97 -0.65
CA GLY A 97 -17.05 9.30 0.39
C GLY A 97 -16.93 10.76 0.80
N ASP A 98 -17.60 11.11 1.88
CA ASP A 98 -17.55 12.42 2.50
C ASP A 98 -16.21 12.64 3.25
N LEU A 99 -16.09 13.80 3.92
CA LEU A 99 -14.92 14.13 4.73
C LEU A 99 -14.65 13.09 5.83
N VAL A 100 -15.67 12.39 6.33
CA VAL A 100 -15.49 11.35 7.34
C VAL A 100 -14.78 10.14 6.73
N GLU A 101 -15.24 9.65 5.58
CA GLU A 101 -14.59 8.54 4.86
C GLU A 101 -13.17 8.93 4.40
N GLN A 102 -12.98 10.15 3.92
CA GLN A 102 -11.68 10.67 3.49
C GLN A 102 -10.68 10.74 4.66
N ASN A 103 -11.09 11.34 5.79
CA ASN A 103 -10.26 11.40 7.00
C ASN A 103 -9.93 10.00 7.52
N ARG A 104 -10.91 9.10 7.49
CA ARG A 104 -10.69 7.71 7.88
C ARG A 104 -9.68 7.01 6.96
N ALA A 105 -9.76 7.22 5.64
CA ALA A 105 -8.79 6.66 4.70
C ALA A 105 -7.36 7.16 4.98
N VAL A 106 -7.19 8.45 5.29
CA VAL A 106 -5.89 9.03 5.69
C VAL A 106 -5.39 8.43 7.00
N GLU A 107 -6.25 8.30 8.00
CA GLU A 107 -5.92 7.69 9.29
C GLU A 107 -5.45 6.24 9.13
N ILE A 108 -6.18 5.43 8.37
CA ILE A 108 -5.80 4.04 8.08
C ILE A 108 -4.44 4.00 7.39
N ALA A 109 -4.20 4.85 6.39
CA ALA A 109 -2.90 4.91 5.72
C ALA A 109 -1.77 5.25 6.70
N HIS A 110 -2.01 6.20 7.62
CA HIS A 110 -1.08 6.57 8.68
C HIS A 110 -0.77 5.39 9.62
N ILE A 111 -1.79 4.65 10.05
CA ILE A 111 -1.63 3.43 10.85
C ILE A 111 -0.74 2.42 10.12
N MET A 112 -1.01 2.17 8.84
CA MET A 112 -0.24 1.21 8.04
C MET A 112 1.22 1.62 7.89
N LEU A 113 1.50 2.89 7.59
CA LEU A 113 2.87 3.38 7.48
C LEU A 113 3.62 3.26 8.82
N LYS A 114 2.99 3.67 9.93
CA LYS A 114 3.60 3.60 11.26
C LYS A 114 3.90 2.19 11.70
N GLU A 115 2.97 1.27 11.45
CA GLU A 115 3.17 -0.14 11.76
C GLU A 115 4.26 -0.77 10.90
N LEU A 116 4.39 -0.38 9.63
CA LEU A 116 5.50 -0.85 8.79
C LEU A 116 6.85 -0.28 9.23
N GLU A 117 6.89 0.98 9.66
CA GLU A 117 8.11 1.65 10.16
C GLU A 117 8.65 1.02 11.46
N GLY A 118 7.75 0.67 12.38
CA GLY A 118 8.11 0.17 13.71
C GLY A 118 7.99 -1.34 13.89
N GLY A 119 7.42 -2.04 12.90
CA GLY A 119 7.06 -3.45 13.01
C GLY A 119 8.09 -4.42 12.42
N PRO A 120 7.93 -5.73 12.64
CA PRO A 120 8.83 -6.76 12.14
C PRO A 120 8.54 -7.17 10.69
N TYR A 121 7.73 -6.41 9.94
CA TYR A 121 7.14 -6.84 8.66
C TYR A 121 7.87 -6.31 7.41
N GLY A 122 8.99 -5.62 7.59
CA GLY A 122 9.79 -5.03 6.53
C GLY A 122 10.02 -3.55 6.75
N MET A 123 10.57 -2.87 5.76
CA MET A 123 10.77 -1.42 5.77
C MET A 123 9.92 -0.79 4.66
N PRO A 124 9.44 0.46 4.82
CA PRO A 124 8.84 1.23 3.75
C PRO A 124 9.74 1.29 2.51
N ASP A 125 9.16 1.11 1.32
CA ASP A 125 9.86 1.24 0.05
C ASP A 125 9.34 2.44 -0.77
N GLN A 126 9.89 2.66 -1.97
CA GLN A 126 9.44 3.71 -2.88
C GLN A 126 7.94 3.62 -3.22
N VAL A 127 7.37 2.41 -3.25
CA VAL A 127 5.93 2.19 -3.51
C VAL A 127 5.13 2.55 -2.26
N THR A 128 5.63 2.26 -1.06
CA THR A 128 5.03 2.69 0.21
C THR A 128 4.89 4.21 0.26
N TYR A 129 6.00 4.94 0.07
CA TYR A 129 6.00 6.41 0.07
C TYR A 129 5.11 7.00 -1.03
N GLY A 130 5.27 6.49 -2.25
CA GLY A 130 4.44 6.94 -3.38
C GLY A 130 2.95 6.68 -3.17
N THR A 131 2.58 5.53 -2.58
CA THR A 131 1.18 5.20 -2.31
C THR A 131 0.63 6.10 -1.20
N PHE A 132 1.40 6.39 -0.15
CA PHE A 132 0.97 7.31 0.91
C PHE A 132 0.76 8.74 0.38
N LEU A 133 1.69 9.27 -0.41
CA LEU A 133 1.53 10.57 -1.06
C LEU A 133 0.28 10.61 -1.93
N LYS A 134 -0.02 9.51 -2.63
CA LYS A 134 -1.27 9.39 -3.38
C LYS A 134 -2.52 9.41 -2.49
N VAL A 135 -2.47 8.84 -1.28
CA VAL A 135 -3.55 8.99 -0.29
C VAL A 135 -3.73 10.47 0.03
N CYS A 136 -2.66 11.20 0.32
CA CYS A 136 -2.74 12.65 0.57
C CYS A 136 -3.32 13.41 -0.64
N ALA A 137 -2.92 13.06 -1.85
CA ALA A 137 -3.36 13.75 -3.07
C ALA A 137 -4.87 13.61 -3.29
N ASN A 138 -5.41 12.42 -2.99
CA ASN A 138 -6.80 12.08 -3.28
C ASN A 138 -7.77 12.30 -2.11
N GLN A 139 -7.28 12.20 -0.88
CA GLN A 139 -8.13 12.16 0.32
C GLN A 139 -8.00 13.42 1.18
N MET A 140 -7.03 14.30 0.91
CA MET A 140 -6.93 15.59 1.60
C MET A 140 -7.29 16.74 0.64
N PRO A 141 -8.00 17.78 1.12
CA PRO A 141 -8.25 18.97 0.33
C PRO A 141 -6.94 19.69 0.02
N ASP A 142 -6.90 20.41 -1.11
CA ASP A 142 -5.75 21.25 -1.44
C ASP A 142 -5.60 22.38 -0.40
N SER A 143 -4.59 22.23 0.43
CA SER A 143 -4.41 23.01 1.66
C SER A 143 -2.95 22.94 2.12
N ASP A 144 -2.55 23.89 2.97
CA ASP A 144 -1.19 23.90 3.52
C ASP A 144 -0.86 22.66 4.37
N PRO A 145 -1.76 22.10 5.19
CA PRO A 145 -1.51 20.84 5.87
C PRO A 145 -1.19 19.69 4.91
N ARG A 146 -1.91 19.60 3.77
CA ARG A 146 -1.65 18.58 2.73
C ARG A 146 -0.22 18.71 2.19
N ARG A 147 0.20 19.92 1.84
CA ARG A 147 1.56 20.21 1.34
C ARG A 147 2.61 19.93 2.40
N LYS A 148 2.33 20.26 3.67
CA LYS A 148 3.28 20.01 4.76
C LYS A 148 3.51 18.52 5.02
N VAL A 149 2.45 17.72 4.95
CA VAL A 149 2.56 16.26 5.04
C VAL A 149 3.42 15.72 3.88
N ALA A 150 3.22 16.22 2.67
CA ALA A 150 4.02 15.83 1.50
C ALA A 150 5.51 16.16 1.68
N GLU A 151 5.84 17.36 2.17
CA GLU A 151 7.22 17.75 2.52
C GLU A 151 7.85 16.81 3.55
N VAL A 152 7.14 16.53 4.66
CA VAL A 152 7.65 15.67 5.73
C VAL A 152 7.90 14.24 5.23
N LEU A 153 6.98 13.70 4.43
CA LEU A 153 7.15 12.38 3.81
C LEU A 153 8.31 12.37 2.82
N PHE A 154 8.51 13.43 2.05
CA PHE A 154 9.64 13.54 1.14
C PHE A 154 10.99 13.56 1.89
N GLU A 155 11.11 14.35 2.96
CA GLU A 155 12.31 14.37 3.81
C GLU A 155 12.62 13.00 4.41
N LYS A 156 11.57 12.26 4.82
CA LYS A 156 11.75 10.88 5.27
C LYS A 156 12.17 9.95 4.14
N CYS A 157 11.52 10.03 2.99
CA CYS A 157 11.83 9.24 1.81
C CYS A 157 13.29 9.44 1.34
N LYS A 158 13.80 10.68 1.40
CA LYS A 158 15.22 10.99 1.16
C LYS A 158 16.15 10.28 2.16
N ARG A 159 15.86 10.38 3.46
CA ARG A 159 16.68 9.73 4.51
C ARG A 159 16.70 8.21 4.38
N ASP A 160 15.60 7.63 3.93
CA ASP A 160 15.48 6.19 3.72
C ASP A 160 16.05 5.75 2.34
N GLY A 161 16.49 6.69 1.49
CA GLY A 161 17.03 6.40 0.17
C GLY A 161 16.01 5.84 -0.82
N MET A 162 14.74 6.21 -0.67
CA MET A 162 13.58 5.62 -1.37
C MET A 162 12.90 6.56 -2.38
N VAL A 163 13.55 7.66 -2.79
CA VAL A 163 13.00 8.60 -3.76
C VAL A 163 13.04 8.00 -5.17
N GLY A 164 11.95 7.33 -5.56
CA GLY A 164 11.74 6.79 -6.91
C GLY A 164 10.71 7.56 -7.72
N GLY A 165 10.46 7.13 -8.96
CA GLY A 165 9.61 7.87 -9.89
C GLY A 165 8.16 8.06 -9.42
N MET A 166 7.62 7.09 -8.66
CA MET A 166 6.28 7.22 -8.06
C MET A 166 6.21 8.37 -7.04
N VAL A 167 7.27 8.58 -6.26
CA VAL A 167 7.35 9.65 -5.26
C VAL A 167 7.38 11.00 -5.97
N LEU A 168 8.25 11.16 -6.97
CA LEU A 168 8.34 12.37 -7.79
C LEU A 168 6.99 12.72 -8.44
N GLY A 169 6.35 11.74 -9.07
CA GLY A 169 5.06 11.94 -9.72
C GLY A 169 3.94 12.36 -8.77
N GLN A 170 3.94 11.88 -7.51
CA GLN A 170 2.94 12.33 -6.53
C GLN A 170 3.27 13.71 -5.94
N LEU A 171 4.55 14.04 -5.76
CA LEU A 171 4.95 15.37 -5.28
C LEU A 171 4.55 16.46 -6.29
N ALA A 172 4.70 16.19 -7.59
CA ALA A 172 4.26 17.09 -8.65
C ALA A 172 2.74 17.38 -8.60
N VAL A 173 1.93 16.44 -8.09
CA VAL A 173 0.48 16.63 -7.91
C VAL A 173 0.14 17.40 -6.63
N LEU A 174 0.96 17.24 -5.58
CA LEU A 174 0.69 17.74 -4.24
C LEU A 174 1.18 19.17 -4.00
N LEU A 175 2.23 19.59 -4.70
CA LEU A 175 2.98 20.81 -4.43
C LEU A 175 2.76 21.85 -5.52
N SER A 176 2.91 23.13 -5.19
CA SER A 176 3.03 24.17 -6.22
C SER A 176 4.36 24.01 -6.98
N PRO A 177 4.48 24.56 -8.20
CA PRO A 177 5.75 24.55 -8.95
C PRO A 177 6.93 25.09 -8.13
N GLU A 178 6.74 26.18 -7.39
CA GLU A 178 7.78 26.81 -6.57
C GLU A 178 8.19 25.92 -5.39
N GLN A 179 7.22 25.21 -4.78
CA GLN A 179 7.51 24.26 -3.71
C GLN A 179 8.24 23.03 -4.23
N PHE A 180 7.83 22.51 -5.39
CA PHE A 180 8.49 21.37 -6.04
C PHE A 180 9.94 21.72 -6.38
N GLU A 181 10.17 22.85 -7.04
CA GLU A 181 11.50 23.33 -7.40
C GLU A 181 12.38 23.54 -6.17
N ARG A 182 11.85 24.15 -5.11
CA ARG A 182 12.59 24.32 -3.85
C ARG A 182 13.02 22.99 -3.22
N LEU A 183 12.21 21.94 -3.30
CA LEU A 183 12.50 20.65 -2.67
C LEU A 183 13.40 19.75 -3.53
N ILE A 184 13.20 19.76 -4.84
CA ILE A 184 13.87 18.87 -5.80
C ILE A 184 15.12 19.54 -6.40
N GLY A 185 15.17 20.89 -6.41
CA GLY A 185 16.19 21.68 -7.09
C GLY A 185 16.02 21.74 -8.61
N ARG A 186 14.86 21.31 -9.12
CA ARG A 186 14.51 21.22 -10.55
C ARG A 186 13.05 21.59 -10.74
N GLY A 187 12.74 22.28 -11.83
CA GLY A 187 11.38 22.70 -12.15
C GLY A 187 10.44 21.50 -12.36
N ILE A 188 9.15 21.69 -12.09
CA ILE A 188 8.13 20.65 -12.28
C ILE A 188 7.94 20.26 -13.76
N ASP A 189 8.23 21.20 -14.67
CA ASP A 189 8.14 21.00 -16.12
C ASP A 189 9.40 20.29 -16.70
N GLU A 190 10.45 20.13 -15.89
CA GLU A 190 11.60 19.33 -16.27
C GLU A 190 11.24 17.84 -16.17
N ASP A 191 11.63 17.03 -17.16
CA ASP A 191 11.54 15.55 -17.08
C ASP A 191 12.55 15.03 -16.05
N VAL A 192 12.25 15.21 -14.75
CA VAL A 192 13.14 14.81 -13.66
C VAL A 192 13.19 13.29 -13.58
N ARG A 193 14.30 12.73 -14.05
CA ARG A 193 14.58 11.30 -13.99
C ARG A 193 15.16 10.91 -12.64
N VAL A 194 14.78 9.73 -12.16
CA VAL A 194 15.25 9.23 -10.86
C VAL A 194 16.78 9.14 -10.85
N GLU A 195 17.39 8.74 -11.96
CA GLU A 195 18.85 8.60 -12.11
C GLU A 195 19.60 9.92 -11.94
N GLU A 196 18.95 11.05 -12.18
CA GLU A 196 19.51 12.39 -12.08
C GLU A 196 19.45 12.96 -10.65
N LEU A 197 18.74 12.29 -9.74
CA LEU A 197 18.72 12.65 -8.32
C LEU A 197 20.03 12.26 -7.64
N LEU A 198 20.30 12.96 -6.53
CA LEU A 198 21.38 12.62 -5.60
C LEU A 198 21.31 11.13 -5.22
N GLU A 199 22.47 10.46 -5.24
CA GLU A 199 22.56 9.01 -5.08
C GLU A 199 21.97 8.58 -3.73
N GLU A 200 22.24 9.33 -2.67
CA GLU A 200 21.74 9.09 -1.33
C GLU A 200 20.21 9.13 -1.23
N TRP A 201 19.51 9.83 -2.13
CA TRP A 201 18.05 9.90 -2.12
C TRP A 201 17.41 8.65 -2.73
N ARG A 202 18.16 7.91 -3.55
CA ARG A 202 17.66 6.79 -4.36
C ARG A 202 18.43 5.48 -4.17
N CYS A 203 19.37 5.44 -3.24
CA CYS A 203 20.30 4.32 -3.07
C CYS A 203 19.62 2.99 -2.75
N ASN A 204 18.40 3.02 -2.20
CA ASN A 204 17.60 1.83 -1.88
C ASN A 204 16.44 1.59 -2.85
N VAL A 205 16.29 2.42 -3.89
CA VAL A 205 15.24 2.27 -4.90
C VAL A 205 15.56 1.07 -5.81
N VAL A 206 14.60 0.13 -5.92
CA VAL A 206 14.72 -1.02 -6.82
C VAL A 206 13.75 -0.86 -8.00
N GLU A 207 14.24 -0.31 -9.12
CA GLU A 207 13.47 -0.22 -10.37
C GLU A 207 13.71 -1.44 -11.30
N GLY A 208 12.65 -1.89 -11.99
CA GLY A 208 12.80 -2.76 -13.18
C GLY A 208 12.90 -4.28 -13.01
N LYS A 209 12.92 -4.86 -11.80
CA LYS A 209 13.07 -6.34 -11.66
C LYS A 209 11.84 -7.19 -12.01
N TRP A 210 10.62 -6.63 -12.01
CA TRP A 210 9.40 -7.40 -12.33
C TRP A 210 9.00 -7.36 -13.81
N ARG A 211 9.51 -6.42 -14.63
CA ARG A 211 9.18 -6.35 -16.07
C ARG A 211 10.06 -7.25 -16.96
N ARG A 212 11.10 -7.91 -16.43
CA ARG A 212 12.01 -8.79 -17.20
C ARG A 212 11.70 -10.30 -17.10
N ARG A 213 10.57 -10.72 -16.51
CA ARG A 213 10.17 -12.15 -16.49
C ARG A 213 8.91 -12.42 -17.31
N ARG A 214 9.17 -12.83 -18.56
CA ARG A 214 8.44 -13.76 -19.46
C ARG A 214 8.41 -13.24 -20.90
N ARG A 215 9.57 -13.29 -21.54
CA ARG A 215 9.68 -13.75 -22.93
C ARG A 215 10.44 -15.08 -22.87
N TYR A 216 9.69 -16.17 -22.82
CA TYR A 216 10.11 -17.50 -23.26
C TYR A 216 8.92 -18.06 -24.01
#